data_AF-A0A6V7KRW7-F1
#
_entry.id   AF-A0A6V7KRW7-F1
#
_cell.length_a   1.000
_cell.length_b   1.000
_cell.length_c   1.000
_cell.angle_alpha   90.00
_cell.angle_beta   90.00
_cell.angle_gamma   90.00
#
_symmetry.space_group_name_H-M   'P 1'
#
loop_
_entity.id
_entity.type
_entity.pdbx_description
1 polymer ?
#
loop_
_entity_poly.entity_id
_entity_poly.type
_entity_poly.pdbx_seq_one_letter_code
_entity_poly.pdbx_strand_id
1 'polypeptide(L)'
;FEYKCKAAIEHFQIISLKDYHFTYKFKEACRPYVNRYCHNATTKAEVIRCLSNYVREDIMKDSQHRILKDCRQQLRAQLYQQRENIKLDPLLQHSCEADIKKFCATVEPGNSRILECLASHKAKVTPFCHKQLFKIRQMEFFDSSSDFLLWNTCRSMIWQFCQKEPDKTKIFDCLKNFKDEDVFDDKCKDIVVKRMIEQNTDY
;
A
#
# COMPACT_ATOMS: atom_id res chain seq x y z
N PHE A 1 -6.88 20.96 32.05
CA PHE A 1 -7.83 21.12 30.95
C PHE A 1 -7.75 19.88 30.07
N GLU A 2 -8.73 19.02 30.27
CA GLU A 2 -8.82 17.64 29.82
C GLU A 2 -9.74 17.55 28.59
N TYR A 3 -9.39 16.64 27.68
CA TYR A 3 -10.17 16.11 26.54
C TYR A 3 -10.71 17.08 25.49
N LYS A 4 -10.14 17.00 24.27
CA LYS A 4 -10.83 16.68 23.00
C LYS A 4 -9.90 16.91 21.78
N CYS A 5 -9.08 15.93 21.43
CA CYS A 5 -8.59 15.78 20.04
C CYS A 5 -8.10 14.36 19.73
N LYS A 6 -8.83 13.32 20.18
CA LYS A 6 -8.47 11.92 19.89
C LYS A 6 -9.52 11.16 19.07
N ALA A 7 -10.60 11.81 18.67
CA ALA A 7 -11.71 11.19 17.93
C ALA A 7 -12.15 11.93 16.65
N ALA A 8 -11.48 13.02 16.27
CA ALA A 8 -11.87 13.84 15.11
C ALA A 8 -11.10 13.50 13.81
N ILE A 9 -10.14 12.58 13.87
CA ILE A 9 -9.33 12.15 12.72
C ILE A 9 -9.46 10.64 12.51
N GLU A 10 -10.63 10.06 12.77
CA GLU A 10 -11.06 8.94 11.93
C GLU A 10 -11.41 9.55 10.58
N HIS A 11 -10.38 9.62 9.76
CA HIS A 11 -10.31 10.13 8.40
C HIS A 11 -11.70 10.25 7.76
N PHE A 12 -12.08 11.47 7.37
CA PHE A 12 -13.29 11.85 6.60
C PHE A 12 -13.74 10.84 5.52
N GLN A 13 -12.85 9.95 5.09
CA GLN A 13 -13.08 8.79 4.23
C GLN A 13 -14.06 7.72 4.77
N ILE A 14 -14.19 7.50 6.09
CA ILE A 14 -15.04 6.40 6.62
C ILE A 14 -16.53 6.79 6.63
N ILE A 15 -16.86 8.06 6.88
CA ILE A 15 -18.25 8.55 6.87
C ILE A 15 -18.71 8.88 5.42
N SER A 16 -17.77 9.23 4.53
CA SER A 16 -18.00 9.54 3.11
C SER A 16 -17.77 8.34 2.18
N LEU A 17 -17.97 7.10 2.65
CA LEU A 17 -17.89 5.89 1.80
C LEU A 17 -18.91 5.90 0.63
N LYS A 18 -19.85 6.85 0.61
CA LYS A 18 -20.79 7.10 -0.50
C LYS A 18 -20.21 7.98 -1.63
N ASP A 19 -19.20 8.82 -1.38
CA ASP A 19 -18.61 9.69 -2.42
C ASP A 19 -17.34 9.07 -3.00
N TYR A 20 -17.50 7.88 -3.57
CA TYR A 20 -16.41 7.01 -4.04
C TYR A 20 -15.90 7.40 -5.45
N HIS A 21 -15.72 8.70 -5.71
CA HIS A 21 -15.29 9.19 -7.02
C HIS A 21 -13.77 9.35 -7.11
N PHE A 22 -13.20 8.94 -8.24
CA PHE A 22 -11.83 9.29 -8.59
C PHE A 22 -11.65 10.81 -8.69
N THR A 23 -10.49 11.28 -8.27
CA THR A 23 -10.09 12.68 -8.51
C THR A 23 -10.08 12.97 -10.01
N TYR A 24 -10.27 14.23 -10.37
CA TYR A 24 -10.16 14.67 -11.76
C TYR A 24 -8.83 14.25 -12.40
N LYS A 25 -7.71 14.43 -11.68
CA LYS A 25 -6.37 14.03 -12.13
C LYS A 25 -6.25 12.53 -12.43
N PHE A 26 -6.85 11.67 -11.60
CA PHE A 26 -6.88 10.23 -11.88
C PHE A 26 -7.69 9.95 -13.14
N LYS A 27 -8.87 10.55 -13.28
CA LYS A 27 -9.72 10.36 -14.46
C LYS A 27 -8.99 10.75 -15.74
N GLU A 28 -8.41 11.95 -15.79
CA GLU A 28 -7.67 12.43 -16.96
C GLU A 28 -6.49 11.52 -17.32
N ALA A 29 -5.65 11.18 -16.34
CA ALA A 29 -4.46 10.38 -16.60
C ALA A 29 -4.80 8.92 -16.96
N CYS A 30 -5.81 8.32 -16.33
CA CYS A 30 -6.05 6.89 -16.42
C CYS A 30 -7.18 6.47 -17.38
N ARG A 31 -8.06 7.38 -17.81
CA ARG A 31 -9.18 7.09 -18.72
C ARG A 31 -8.81 6.24 -19.95
N PRO A 32 -7.75 6.54 -20.74
CA PRO A 32 -7.44 5.73 -21.91
C PRO A 32 -7.11 4.27 -21.56
N TYR A 33 -6.43 4.03 -20.43
CA TYR A 33 -6.06 2.67 -19.99
C TYR A 33 -7.25 1.93 -19.39
N VAL A 34 -8.12 2.63 -18.66
CA VAL A 34 -9.35 2.04 -18.12
C VAL A 34 -10.23 1.55 -19.26
N ASN A 35 -10.46 2.40 -20.27
CA ASN A 35 -11.28 2.04 -21.43
C ASN A 35 -10.67 0.87 -22.22
N ARG A 36 -9.34 0.84 -22.35
CA ARG A 36 -8.64 -0.17 -23.15
C ARG A 36 -8.51 -1.53 -22.45
N TYR A 37 -8.22 -1.53 -21.15
CA TYR A 37 -7.78 -2.73 -20.43
C TYR A 37 -8.75 -3.18 -19.33
N CYS A 38 -9.61 -2.28 -18.84
CA CYS A 38 -10.42 -2.48 -17.64
C CYS A 38 -11.91 -2.19 -17.88
N HIS A 39 -12.42 -2.45 -19.09
CA HIS A 39 -13.81 -2.13 -19.48
C HIS A 39 -14.89 -2.81 -18.61
N ASN A 40 -14.57 -3.94 -17.98
CA ASN A 40 -15.47 -4.67 -17.07
C ASN A 40 -15.42 -4.15 -15.62
N ALA A 41 -14.52 -3.21 -15.29
CA ALA A 41 -14.42 -2.68 -13.95
C ALA A 41 -15.49 -1.60 -13.73
N THR A 42 -16.40 -1.85 -12.80
CA THR A 42 -17.55 -0.97 -12.51
C THR A 42 -17.35 -0.12 -11.26
N THR A 43 -16.48 -0.57 -10.36
CA THR A 43 -16.17 0.15 -9.11
C THR A 43 -14.75 0.72 -9.14
N LYS A 44 -14.49 1.75 -8.32
CA LYS A 44 -13.13 2.31 -8.18
C LYS A 44 -12.12 1.27 -7.68
N ALA A 45 -12.52 0.37 -6.77
CA ALA A 45 -11.66 -0.72 -6.31
C ALA A 45 -11.31 -1.70 -7.44
N GLU A 46 -12.27 -2.03 -8.30
CA GLU A 46 -12.04 -2.88 -9.48
C GLU A 46 -11.11 -2.23 -10.50
N VAL A 47 -11.28 -0.91 -10.74
CA VAL A 47 -10.41 -0.15 -11.63
C VAL A 47 -8.98 -0.10 -11.10
N ILE A 48 -8.79 0.23 -9.81
CA ILE A 48 -7.47 0.27 -9.18
C ILE A 48 -6.80 -1.10 -9.27
N ARG A 49 -7.51 -2.17 -8.92
CA ARG A 49 -7.02 -3.55 -9.00
C ARG A 49 -6.62 -3.93 -10.43
N CYS A 50 -7.48 -3.63 -11.41
CA CYS A 50 -7.21 -3.96 -12.81
C CYS A 50 -5.94 -3.26 -13.29
N LEU A 51 -5.86 -1.93 -13.17
CA LEU A 51 -4.67 -1.18 -13.58
C LEU A 51 -3.42 -1.64 -12.83
N SER A 52 -3.54 -1.91 -11.51
CA SER A 52 -2.43 -2.41 -10.69
C SER A 52 -1.92 -3.76 -11.17
N ASN A 53 -2.79 -4.67 -11.64
CA ASN A 53 -2.37 -5.94 -12.21
C ASN A 53 -1.57 -5.76 -13.51
N TYR A 54 -2.00 -4.87 -14.40
CA TYR A 54 -1.26 -4.56 -15.62
C TYR A 54 0.12 -3.97 -15.31
N VAL A 55 0.18 -3.01 -14.38
CA VAL A 55 1.46 -2.44 -13.92
C VAL A 55 2.37 -3.50 -13.31
N ARG A 56 1.81 -4.37 -12.45
CA ARG A 56 2.56 -5.49 -11.84
C ARG A 56 3.14 -6.41 -12.89
N GLU A 57 2.32 -6.85 -13.84
CA GLU A 57 2.75 -7.73 -14.92
C GLU A 57 3.86 -7.10 -15.76
N ASP A 58 3.77 -5.79 -16.02
CA ASP A 58 4.77 -5.09 -16.81
C ASP A 58 6.14 -5.09 -16.12
N ILE A 59 6.13 -4.81 -14.81
CA ILE A 59 7.32 -4.81 -13.95
C ILE A 59 7.90 -6.22 -13.81
N MET A 60 7.06 -7.22 -13.52
CA MET A 60 7.51 -8.60 -13.32
C MET A 60 8.13 -9.24 -14.57
N LYS A 61 7.68 -8.83 -15.75
CA LYS A 61 8.16 -9.35 -17.04
C LYS A 61 9.28 -8.51 -17.67
N ASP A 62 9.74 -7.47 -16.98
CA ASP A 62 10.66 -6.46 -17.52
C ASP A 62 10.24 -5.96 -18.92
N SER A 63 8.94 -5.74 -19.08
CA SER A 63 8.33 -5.44 -20.38
C SER A 63 8.01 -3.95 -20.52
N GLN A 64 7.73 -3.52 -21.75
CA GLN A 64 7.33 -2.14 -21.99
C GLN A 64 6.04 -1.80 -21.22
N HIS A 65 6.10 -0.75 -20.41
CA HIS A 65 4.96 -0.29 -19.63
C HIS A 65 3.76 0.09 -20.53
N ARG A 66 2.67 -0.67 -20.42
CA ARG A 66 1.39 -0.45 -21.12
C ARG A 66 0.65 0.79 -20.59
N ILE A 67 0.79 1.05 -19.29
CA ILE A 67 0.17 2.19 -18.60
C ILE A 67 1.25 3.26 -18.39
N LEU A 68 1.09 4.46 -18.94
CA LEU A 68 2.11 5.51 -18.86
C LEU A 68 2.29 6.12 -17.46
N LYS A 69 3.41 6.82 -17.29
CA LYS A 69 3.91 7.35 -16.01
C LYS A 69 2.86 8.13 -15.22
N ASP A 70 2.09 9.00 -15.87
CA ASP A 70 1.12 9.87 -15.19
C ASP A 70 -0.02 9.05 -14.56
N CYS A 71 -0.55 8.07 -15.28
CA CYS A 71 -1.55 7.17 -14.71
C CYS A 71 -0.94 6.30 -13.60
N ARG A 72 0.28 5.78 -13.78
CA ARG A 72 0.96 5.02 -12.72
C ARG A 72 1.12 5.86 -11.45
N GLN A 73 1.46 7.14 -11.57
CA GLN A 73 1.57 8.05 -10.43
C GLN A 73 0.21 8.25 -9.72
N GLN A 74 -0.87 8.49 -10.48
CA GLN A 74 -2.20 8.61 -9.88
C GLN A 74 -2.67 7.30 -9.25
N LEU A 75 -2.36 6.16 -9.87
CA LEU A 75 -2.68 4.83 -9.36
C LEU A 75 -1.97 4.54 -8.03
N ARG A 76 -0.68 4.90 -7.90
CA ARG A 76 0.06 4.79 -6.64
C ARG A 76 -0.59 5.55 -5.51
N ALA A 77 -1.06 6.77 -5.78
CA ALA A 77 -1.78 7.55 -4.76
C ALA A 77 -3.06 6.84 -4.30
N GLN A 78 -3.79 6.16 -5.21
CA GLN A 78 -4.95 5.35 -4.82
C GLN A 78 -4.55 4.10 -4.04
N LEU A 79 -3.49 3.41 -4.45
CA LEU A 79 -2.98 2.22 -3.75
C LEU A 79 -2.51 2.58 -2.34
N TYR A 80 -1.74 3.65 -2.17
CA TYR A 80 -1.31 4.16 -0.87
C TYR A 80 -2.48 4.41 0.07
N GLN A 81 -3.56 5.05 -0.42
CA GLN A 81 -4.80 5.23 0.36
C GLN A 81 -5.41 3.88 0.74
N GLN A 82 -5.46 2.90 -0.17
CA GLN A 82 -5.97 1.56 0.16
C GLN A 82 -5.14 0.83 1.21
N ARG A 83 -3.83 1.09 1.29
CA ARG A 83 -2.94 0.46 2.30
C ARG A 83 -3.03 1.07 3.69
N GLU A 84 -3.67 2.23 3.83
CA GLU A 84 -3.95 2.83 5.14
C GLU A 84 -4.95 1.98 5.93
N ASN A 85 -6.01 1.50 5.29
CA ASN A 85 -7.08 0.80 5.97
C ASN A 85 -7.67 -0.29 5.07
N ILE A 86 -7.75 -1.52 5.60
CA ILE A 86 -8.29 -2.67 4.88
C ILE A 86 -9.71 -2.43 4.35
N LYS A 87 -10.51 -1.60 5.01
CA LYS A 87 -11.87 -1.24 4.57
C LYS A 87 -11.90 -0.51 3.22
N LEU A 88 -10.78 0.04 2.77
CA LEU A 88 -10.65 0.74 1.48
C LEU A 88 -10.30 -0.21 0.31
N ASP A 89 -10.01 -1.48 0.63
CA ASP A 89 -9.77 -2.56 -0.33
C ASP A 89 -10.79 -3.70 -0.06
N PRO A 90 -12.02 -3.62 -0.63
CA PRO A 90 -13.08 -4.58 -0.36
C PRO A 90 -12.72 -6.02 -0.69
N LEU A 91 -11.87 -6.25 -1.69
CA LEU A 91 -11.42 -7.59 -2.06
C LEU A 91 -10.50 -8.17 -0.98
N LEU A 92 -9.53 -7.38 -0.52
CA LEU A 92 -8.63 -7.80 0.56
C LEU A 92 -9.42 -8.03 1.85
N GLN A 93 -10.31 -7.09 2.20
CA GLN A 93 -11.16 -7.20 3.38
C GLN A 93 -11.97 -8.49 3.37
N HIS A 94 -12.65 -8.78 2.25
CA HIS A 94 -13.44 -9.99 2.12
C HIS A 94 -12.58 -11.25 2.15
N SER A 95 -11.46 -11.26 1.42
CA SER A 95 -10.57 -12.43 1.35
C SER A 95 -9.93 -12.78 2.69
N CYS A 96 -9.78 -11.80 3.58
CA CYS A 96 -9.13 -11.95 4.88
C CYS A 96 -10.11 -11.87 6.05
N GLU A 97 -11.43 -11.85 5.84
CA GLU A 97 -12.40 -11.54 6.90
C GLU A 97 -12.30 -12.51 8.09
N ALA A 98 -12.22 -13.81 7.82
CA ALA A 98 -12.08 -14.84 8.85
C ALA A 98 -10.73 -14.72 9.59
N ASP A 99 -9.66 -14.41 8.87
CA ASP A 99 -8.31 -14.25 9.43
C ASP A 99 -8.20 -13.01 10.31
N ILE A 100 -8.87 -11.91 9.94
CA ILE A 100 -8.97 -10.70 10.76
C ILE A 100 -9.66 -11.02 12.08
N LYS A 101 -10.81 -11.71 12.04
CA LYS A 101 -11.54 -12.12 13.26
C LYS A 101 -10.74 -13.06 14.13
N LYS A 102 -9.91 -13.91 13.53
CA LYS A 102 -9.11 -14.92 14.25
C LYS A 102 -7.83 -14.36 14.87
N PHE A 103 -7.09 -13.56 14.11
CA PHE A 103 -5.72 -13.14 14.49
C PHE A 103 -5.62 -11.66 14.86
N CYS A 104 -6.54 -10.82 14.39
CA CYS A 104 -6.43 -9.36 14.46
C CYS A 104 -7.66 -8.68 15.07
N ALA A 105 -8.50 -9.41 15.82
CA ALA A 105 -9.77 -8.91 16.35
C ALA A 105 -9.61 -7.71 17.30
N THR A 106 -8.51 -7.66 18.04
CA THR A 106 -8.21 -6.57 18.99
C THR A 106 -7.42 -5.43 18.36
N VAL A 107 -7.10 -5.51 17.07
CA VAL A 107 -6.33 -4.50 16.37
C VAL A 107 -7.28 -3.43 15.83
N GLU A 108 -7.03 -2.18 16.19
CA GLU A 108 -7.78 -1.06 15.63
C GLU A 108 -7.51 -0.90 14.12
N PRO A 109 -8.53 -0.68 13.29
CA PRO A 109 -8.35 -0.40 11.87
C PRO A 109 -7.66 0.95 11.62
N GLY A 110 -7.06 1.09 10.43
CA GLY A 110 -6.30 2.29 10.04
C GLY A 110 -4.80 2.18 10.30
N ASN A 111 -4.03 3.14 9.78
CA ASN A 111 -2.56 3.17 9.85
C ASN A 111 -1.86 1.86 9.44
N SER A 112 -2.44 1.14 8.48
CA SER A 112 -1.99 -0.18 8.01
C SER A 112 -1.97 -1.30 9.06
N ARG A 113 -2.48 -1.07 10.27
CA ARG A 113 -2.31 -2.01 11.41
C ARG A 113 -2.88 -3.40 11.15
N ILE A 114 -4.07 -3.49 10.53
CA ILE A 114 -4.67 -4.77 10.17
C ILE A 114 -3.85 -5.50 9.12
N LEU A 115 -3.33 -4.79 8.10
CA LEU A 115 -2.50 -5.39 7.06
C LEU A 115 -1.20 -5.96 7.65
N GLU A 116 -0.56 -5.22 8.55
CA GLU A 116 0.64 -5.69 9.25
C GLU A 116 0.37 -6.88 10.17
N CYS A 117 -0.76 -6.88 10.87
CA CYS A 117 -1.16 -8.00 11.72
C CYS A 117 -1.42 -9.27 10.89
N LEU A 118 -2.09 -9.14 9.75
CA LEU A 118 -2.28 -10.27 8.83
C LEU A 118 -0.93 -10.75 8.25
N ALA A 119 -0.04 -9.83 7.90
CA ALA A 119 1.29 -10.16 7.39
C ALA A 119 2.16 -10.90 8.43
N SER A 120 2.09 -10.54 9.72
CA SER A 120 2.79 -11.28 10.78
C SER A 120 2.25 -12.69 11.01
N HIS A 121 1.03 -12.96 10.55
CA HIS A 121 0.39 -14.27 10.56
C HIS A 121 0.37 -14.96 9.19
N LYS A 122 1.20 -14.51 8.22
CA LYS A 122 1.13 -14.99 6.82
C LYS A 122 1.12 -16.51 6.65
N ALA A 123 1.84 -17.25 7.50
CA ALA A 123 1.90 -18.72 7.44
C ALA A 123 0.63 -19.42 7.98
N LYS A 124 -0.26 -18.70 8.66
CA LYS A 124 -1.45 -19.24 9.36
C LYS A 124 -2.77 -18.74 8.79
N VAL A 125 -2.75 -17.70 7.94
CA VAL A 125 -3.95 -17.18 7.30
C VAL A 125 -4.45 -18.13 6.22
N THR A 126 -5.72 -17.97 5.83
CA THR A 126 -6.30 -18.77 4.75
C THR A 126 -5.54 -18.57 3.42
N PRO A 127 -5.56 -19.55 2.49
CA PRO A 127 -4.90 -19.42 1.19
C PRO A 127 -5.39 -18.22 0.37
N PHE A 128 -6.67 -17.85 0.49
CA PHE A 128 -7.24 -16.69 -0.17
C PHE A 128 -6.67 -15.38 0.37
N CYS A 129 -6.62 -15.22 1.69
CA CYS A 129 -6.01 -14.07 2.32
C CYS A 129 -4.51 -14.00 2.00
N HIS A 130 -3.79 -15.11 2.15
CA HIS A 130 -2.37 -15.22 1.82
C HIS A 130 -2.07 -14.72 0.40
N LYS A 131 -2.85 -15.17 -0.58
CA LYS A 131 -2.70 -14.76 -1.98
C LYS A 131 -2.87 -13.25 -2.19
N GLN A 132 -3.80 -12.60 -1.48
CA GLN A 132 -3.97 -11.15 -1.60
C GLN A 132 -2.82 -10.40 -0.91
N LEU A 133 -2.44 -10.81 0.31
CA LEU A 133 -1.29 -10.24 1.01
C LEU A 133 -0.02 -10.37 0.16
N PHE A 134 0.19 -11.53 -0.47
CA PHE A 134 1.33 -11.76 -1.36
C PHE A 134 1.39 -10.75 -2.49
N LYS A 135 0.29 -10.54 -3.20
CA LYS A 135 0.26 -9.57 -4.31
C LYS A 135 0.61 -8.17 -3.84
N ILE A 136 0.18 -7.78 -2.65
CA ILE A 136 0.48 -6.47 -2.06
C ILE A 136 1.97 -6.36 -1.76
N ARG A 137 2.53 -7.31 -1.01
CA ARG A 137 3.95 -7.29 -0.65
C ARG A 137 4.88 -7.42 -1.84
N GLN A 138 4.52 -8.28 -2.80
CA GLN A 138 5.25 -8.40 -4.07
C GLN A 138 5.25 -7.06 -4.81
N MET A 139 4.15 -6.31 -4.81
CA MET A 139 4.14 -4.97 -5.42
C MET A 139 5.00 -3.98 -4.64
N GLU A 140 4.90 -3.96 -3.31
CA GLU A 140 5.69 -3.07 -2.44
C GLU A 140 7.20 -3.34 -2.55
N PHE A 141 7.60 -4.57 -2.90
CA PHE A 141 8.98 -4.93 -3.20
C PHE A 141 9.55 -4.14 -4.37
N PHE A 142 8.83 -4.08 -5.50
CA PHE A 142 9.28 -3.33 -6.68
C PHE A 142 8.94 -1.84 -6.61
N ASP A 143 7.88 -1.50 -5.88
CA ASP A 143 7.35 -0.16 -5.80
C ASP A 143 6.90 0.15 -4.36
N SER A 144 7.88 0.60 -3.58
CA SER A 144 7.68 0.98 -2.18
C SER A 144 6.76 2.20 -2.01
N SER A 145 6.38 2.92 -3.08
CA SER A 145 5.54 4.13 -3.00
C SER A 145 4.14 3.90 -2.41
N SER A 146 3.70 2.64 -2.37
CA SER A 146 2.41 2.26 -1.78
C SER A 146 2.50 1.65 -0.38
N ASP A 147 3.71 1.39 0.16
CA ASP A 147 3.90 0.88 1.53
C ASP A 147 3.59 1.98 2.55
N PHE A 148 2.32 2.07 2.94
CA PHE A 148 1.84 3.12 3.83
C PHE A 148 2.65 3.20 5.13
N LEU A 149 2.97 2.05 5.74
CA LEU A 149 3.66 2.03 7.02
C LEU A 149 5.09 2.52 6.90
N LEU A 150 5.83 2.07 5.87
CA LEU A 150 7.19 2.53 5.59
C LEU A 150 7.22 4.04 5.43
N TRP A 151 6.38 4.59 4.56
CA TRP A 151 6.38 6.02 4.26
C TRP A 151 6.03 6.91 5.45
N ASN A 152 5.10 6.48 6.30
CA ASN A 152 4.69 7.29 7.45
C ASN A 152 5.64 7.14 8.63
N THR A 153 6.15 5.93 8.88
CA THR A 153 7.09 5.70 9.99
C THR A 153 8.45 6.32 9.68
N CYS A 154 8.92 6.20 8.44
CA CYS A 154 10.24 6.68 8.03
C CYS A 154 10.27 8.11 7.52
N ARG A 155 9.22 8.93 7.73
CA ARG A 155 9.10 10.26 7.11
C ARG A 155 10.32 11.16 7.35
N SER A 156 10.82 11.21 8.59
CA SER A 156 12.02 11.98 8.95
C SER A 156 13.27 11.44 8.27
N MET A 157 13.46 10.11 8.27
CA MET A 157 14.60 9.44 7.63
C MET A 157 14.60 9.63 6.12
N ILE A 158 13.42 9.56 5.48
CA ILE A 158 13.25 9.83 4.05
C ILE A 158 13.65 11.27 3.73
N TRP A 159 13.26 12.23 4.58
CA TRP A 159 13.62 13.63 4.39
C TRP A 159 15.11 13.89 4.59
N GLN A 160 15.74 13.22 5.56
CA GLN A 160 17.15 13.42 5.89
C GLN A 160 18.09 12.73 4.90
N PHE A 161 17.83 11.47 4.56
CA PHE A 161 18.74 10.63 3.77
C PHE A 161 18.32 10.51 2.29
N CYS A 162 17.02 10.49 2.02
CA CYS A 162 16.47 10.14 0.71
C CYS A 162 15.80 11.31 -0.02
N GLN A 163 16.07 12.56 0.39
CA GLN A 163 15.48 13.75 -0.24
C GLN A 163 15.79 13.80 -1.74
N LYS A 164 17.02 13.46 -2.10
CA LYS A 164 17.55 13.47 -3.46
C LYS A 164 17.12 12.27 -4.31
N GLU A 165 16.43 11.27 -3.74
CA GLU A 165 15.93 10.14 -4.50
C GLU A 165 14.85 10.61 -5.49
N PRO A 166 15.14 10.63 -6.82
CA PRO A 166 14.17 11.08 -7.82
C PRO A 166 13.03 10.08 -8.00
N ASP A 167 13.29 8.79 -7.76
CA ASP A 167 12.33 7.72 -7.96
C ASP A 167 11.74 7.27 -6.62
N LYS A 168 10.56 7.81 -6.31
CA LYS A 168 9.86 7.47 -5.06
C LYS A 168 9.45 6.00 -4.98
N THR A 169 9.53 5.22 -6.06
CA THR A 169 9.31 3.77 -5.99
C THR A 169 10.45 3.04 -5.26
N LYS A 170 11.63 3.65 -5.15
CA LYS A 170 12.86 3.08 -4.57
C LYS A 170 13.23 3.61 -3.19
N ILE A 171 12.30 4.26 -2.49
CA ILE A 171 12.58 4.81 -1.16
C ILE A 171 13.01 3.75 -0.17
N PHE A 172 12.41 2.56 -0.24
CA PHE A 172 12.87 1.44 0.57
C PHE A 172 14.37 1.14 0.35
N ASP A 173 14.82 1.03 -0.91
CA ASP A 173 16.22 0.76 -1.23
C ASP A 173 17.16 1.85 -0.74
N CYS A 174 16.74 3.12 -0.83
CA CYS A 174 17.49 4.22 -0.26
C CYS A 174 17.65 4.06 1.26
N LEU A 175 16.55 3.82 1.99
CA LEU A 175 16.58 3.68 3.46
C LEU A 175 17.43 2.49 3.92
N LYS A 176 17.47 1.38 3.16
CA LYS A 176 18.34 0.23 3.46
C LYS A 176 19.81 0.61 3.60
N ASN A 177 20.29 1.57 2.81
CA ASN A 177 21.70 1.96 2.79
C ASN A 177 22.13 2.76 4.02
N PHE A 178 21.18 3.34 4.77
CA PHE A 178 21.45 4.23 5.91
C PHE A 178 20.94 3.67 7.25
N LYS A 179 20.32 2.48 7.26
CA LYS A 179 19.67 1.90 8.45
C LYS A 179 20.59 1.66 9.65
N ASP A 180 21.90 1.62 9.42
CA ASP A 180 22.92 1.36 10.44
C ASP A 180 23.59 2.63 10.95
N GLU A 181 23.23 3.80 10.42
CA GLU A 181 23.69 5.10 10.91
C GLU A 181 23.15 5.37 12.32
N ASP A 182 23.98 5.93 13.21
CA ASP A 182 23.61 6.17 14.61
C ASP A 182 22.40 7.13 14.77
N VAL A 183 22.23 8.04 13.80
CA VAL A 183 21.12 9.00 13.80
C VAL A 183 19.86 8.46 13.13
N PHE A 184 19.86 7.20 12.70
CA PHE A 184 18.72 6.56 12.05
C PHE A 184 17.66 6.15 13.08
N ASP A 185 16.42 6.58 12.88
CA ASP A 185 15.31 6.32 13.81
C ASP A 185 15.02 4.81 13.96
N ASP A 186 15.01 4.33 15.20
CA ASP A 186 14.83 2.91 15.52
C ASP A 186 13.51 2.32 14.99
N LYS A 187 12.41 3.10 15.02
CA LYS A 187 11.12 2.60 14.50
C LYS A 187 11.17 2.45 12.99
N CYS A 188 11.79 3.40 12.29
CA CYS A 188 12.02 3.25 10.87
C CYS A 188 12.96 2.06 10.59
N LYS A 189 14.01 1.87 11.40
CA LYS A 189 14.94 0.76 11.28
C LYS A 189 14.24 -0.58 11.38
N ASP A 190 13.34 -0.73 12.35
CA ASP A 190 12.52 -1.93 12.51
C ASP A 190 11.68 -2.23 11.26
N ILE A 191 11.05 -1.21 10.66
CA ILE A 191 10.31 -1.39 9.40
C ILE A 191 11.24 -1.81 8.27
N VAL A 192 12.38 -1.14 8.10
CA VAL A 192 13.34 -1.46 7.04
C VAL A 192 13.84 -2.90 7.18
N VAL A 193 14.24 -3.30 8.38
CA VAL A 193 14.70 -4.66 8.67
C VAL A 193 13.59 -5.69 8.45
N LYS A 194 12.37 -5.41 8.93
CA LYS A 194 11.21 -6.29 8.70
C LYS A 194 10.98 -6.51 7.21
N ARG A 195 10.97 -5.44 6.41
CA ARG A 195 10.82 -5.54 4.96
C ARG A 195 11.97 -6.32 4.34
N MET A 196 13.22 -6.10 4.73
CA MET A 196 14.37 -6.88 4.25
C MET A 196 14.20 -8.38 4.48
N ILE A 197 13.69 -8.78 5.66
CA ILE A 197 13.38 -10.18 5.95
C ILE A 197 12.25 -10.68 5.04
N GLU A 198 11.18 -9.90 4.89
CA GLU A 198 10.06 -10.24 3.99
C GLU A 198 10.48 -10.40 2.53
N GLN A 199 11.50 -9.65 2.04
CA GLN A 199 12.06 -9.79 0.70
C GLN A 199 12.86 -11.10 0.51
N ASN A 200 13.52 -11.56 1.57
CA ASN A 200 14.42 -12.72 1.54
C ASN A 200 13.72 -14.03 1.89
N THR A 201 12.63 -13.97 2.65
CA THR A 201 11.78 -15.13 2.87
C THR A 201 10.83 -15.25 1.69
N ASP A 202 10.89 -16.38 0.99
CA ASP A 202 9.89 -16.70 -0.01
C ASP A 202 8.48 -16.46 0.53
N TYR A 203 7.66 -16.03 -0.40
CA TYR A 203 6.21 -16.13 -0.31
C TYR A 203 5.75 -17.47 -0.88
#